data_AF-A0A6N9C481-F1
#
_entry.id   AF-A0A6N9C481-F1
#
_cell.length_a   1.000
_cell.length_b   1.000
_cell.length_c   1.000
_cell.angle_alpha   90.00
_cell.angle_beta   90.00
_cell.angle_gamma   90.00
#
_symmetry.space_group_name_H-M   'P 1'
#
loop_
_entity.id
_entity.type
_entity.pdbx_description
1 polymer ?
#
loop_
_entity_poly.entity_id
_entity_poly.type
_entity_poly.pdbx_seq_one_letter_code
_entity_poly.pdbx_strand_id
1 'polypeptide(L)'
;MGSENGEKDEQPVHRVFLDAYEIDLYIVPNEQYARFMKATNHPPPPHWNDRKFKKSRQPVVDVTWFDAVTYCKWAGKWLPTEAEWEKAARGGLSQKEYPWGDESPKGRADVGQKHSVPLR
;
A
#
# COMPACT_ATOMS: atom_id res chain seq x y z
N MET A 1 4.58 16.23 -8.05
CA MET A 1 5.07 15.10 -7.23
C MET A 1 6.13 15.65 -6.31
N GLY A 2 6.26 15.09 -5.11
CA GLY A 2 7.13 15.63 -4.06
C GLY A 2 6.46 16.73 -3.23
N SER A 3 7.25 17.28 -2.31
CA SER A 3 6.84 18.28 -1.30
C SER A 3 7.94 19.31 -1.10
N GLU A 4 7.62 20.61 -1.09
CA GLU A 4 8.60 21.68 -0.77
C GLU A 4 9.01 21.67 0.71
N ASN A 5 8.17 21.13 1.58
CA ASN A 5 8.39 21.08 3.02
C ASN A 5 8.75 19.67 3.51
N GLY A 6 8.95 18.72 2.59
CA GLY A 6 9.29 17.33 2.89
C GLY A 6 10.77 17.12 3.18
N GLU A 7 11.16 15.86 3.37
CA GLU A 7 12.57 15.48 3.48
C GLU A 7 13.34 15.72 2.16
N LYS A 8 14.68 15.59 2.20
CA LYS A 8 15.54 15.91 1.05
C LYS A 8 15.21 15.10 -0.21
N ASP A 9 14.81 13.85 -0.05
CA ASP A 9 14.40 12.94 -1.13
C ASP A 9 12.97 13.16 -1.62
N GLU A 10 12.18 13.98 -0.92
CA GLU A 10 10.84 14.41 -1.34
C GLU A 10 10.85 15.73 -2.13
N GLN A 11 11.99 16.42 -2.16
CA GLN A 11 12.20 17.71 -2.82
C GLN A 11 12.99 17.57 -4.14
N PRO A 12 12.86 18.52 -5.10
CA PRO A 12 11.85 19.58 -5.15
C PRO A 12 10.52 19.07 -5.73
N VAL A 13 9.47 19.89 -5.63
CA VAL A 13 8.24 19.59 -6.35
C VAL A 13 8.50 19.67 -7.85
N HIS A 14 8.11 18.63 -8.58
CA HIS A 14 8.25 18.56 -10.02
C HIS A 14 7.01 17.95 -10.70
N ARG A 15 6.88 18.18 -12.01
CA ARG A 15 5.77 17.65 -12.80
C ARG A 15 6.12 16.26 -13.34
N VAL A 16 5.18 15.33 -13.20
CA VAL A 16 5.26 13.98 -13.75
C VAL A 16 3.99 13.74 -14.57
N PHE A 17 4.16 13.20 -15.77
CA PHE A 17 3.06 12.80 -16.64
C PHE A 17 2.91 11.29 -16.55
N LEU A 18 1.69 10.83 -16.29
CA LEU A 18 1.35 9.41 -16.18
C LEU A 18 0.18 9.11 -17.09
N ASP A 19 0.24 7.96 -17.77
CA ASP A 19 -0.88 7.40 -18.50
C ASP A 19 -2.03 7.04 -17.54
N ALA A 20 -3.18 6.65 -18.09
CA ALA A 20 -4.27 6.12 -17.28
C ALA A 20 -3.89 4.73 -16.73
N TYR A 21 -4.20 4.50 -15.46
CA TYR A 21 -3.95 3.25 -14.76
C TYR A 21 -5.04 3.00 -13.72
N GLU A 22 -5.09 1.76 -13.22
CA GLU A 22 -5.91 1.36 -12.09
C GLU A 22 -4.99 0.97 -10.93
N ILE A 23 -5.45 1.21 -9.70
CA ILE A 23 -4.75 0.81 -8.49
C ILE A 23 -5.75 0.22 -7.51
N ASP A 24 -5.32 -0.80 -6.77
CA ASP A 24 -6.20 -1.47 -5.81
C ASP A 24 -6.65 -0.50 -4.71
N LEU A 25 -7.96 -0.49 -4.42
CA LEU A 25 -8.54 0.35 -3.36
C LEU A 25 -8.05 -0.05 -1.97
N TYR A 26 -7.69 -1.33 -1.78
CA TYR A 26 -7.25 -1.88 -0.51
C TYR A 26 -5.92 -2.62 -0.69
N ILE A 27 -5.09 -2.59 0.35
CA ILE A 27 -3.90 -3.43 0.45
C ILE A 27 -4.32 -4.90 0.37
N VAL A 28 -3.52 -5.74 -0.29
CA VAL A 28 -3.80 -7.17 -0.48
C VAL A 28 -4.10 -7.85 0.86
N PRO A 29 -5.32 -8.36 1.08
CA PRO A 29 -5.66 -9.05 2.31
C PRO A 29 -5.15 -10.50 2.30
N ASN A 30 -4.94 -11.08 3.48
CA ASN A 30 -4.49 -12.47 3.64
C ASN A 30 -5.34 -13.46 2.83
N GLU A 31 -6.65 -13.29 2.76
CA GLU A 31 -7.51 -14.21 2.01
C GLU A 31 -7.22 -14.23 0.49
N GLN A 32 -6.74 -13.12 -0.08
CA GLN A 32 -6.34 -13.08 -1.49
C GLN A 32 -4.95 -13.69 -1.66
N TYR A 33 -4.01 -13.37 -0.77
CA TYR A 33 -2.67 -13.97 -0.80
C TYR A 33 -2.70 -15.49 -0.57
N ALA A 34 -3.63 -15.99 0.23
CA ALA A 34 -3.85 -17.43 0.41
C ALA A 34 -4.28 -18.14 -0.88
N ARG A 35 -5.08 -17.48 -1.74
CA ARG A 35 -5.44 -18.02 -3.06
C ARG A 35 -4.22 -18.11 -3.98
N PHE A 36 -3.36 -17.09 -3.95
CA PHE A 36 -2.09 -17.09 -4.65
C PHE A 36 -1.23 -18.28 -4.23
N MET A 37 -0.93 -18.41 -2.94
CA MET A 37 -0.10 -19.52 -2.43
C MET A 37 -0.65 -20.89 -2.81
N LYS A 38 -1.97 -21.07 -2.69
CA LYS A 38 -2.62 -22.34 -3.08
C LYS A 38 -2.51 -22.61 -4.59
N ALA A 39 -2.63 -21.59 -5.43
CA ALA A 39 -2.60 -21.73 -6.88
C ALA A 39 -1.19 -21.97 -7.43
N THR A 40 -0.16 -21.44 -6.77
CA THR A 40 1.22 -21.45 -7.27
C THR A 40 2.16 -22.34 -6.45
N ASN A 41 1.67 -22.90 -5.33
CA ASN A 41 2.48 -23.56 -4.31
C ASN A 41 3.58 -22.64 -3.73
N HIS A 42 3.35 -21.32 -3.73
CA HIS A 42 4.27 -20.33 -3.17
C HIS A 42 4.34 -20.48 -1.65
N PRO A 43 5.54 -20.42 -1.04
CA PRO A 43 5.68 -20.57 0.40
C PRO A 43 4.98 -19.43 1.16
N PRO A 44 4.47 -19.72 2.38
CA PRO A 44 3.93 -18.67 3.24
C PRO A 44 5.03 -17.70 3.67
N PRO A 45 4.71 -16.40 3.80
CA PRO A 45 5.63 -15.44 4.38
C PRO A 45 5.89 -15.78 5.85
N PRO A 46 6.96 -15.22 6.45
CA PRO A 46 7.13 -15.22 7.90
C PRO A 46 5.85 -14.79 8.62
N HIS A 47 5.61 -15.36 9.80
CA HIS A 47 4.48 -15.02 10.65
C HIS A 47 3.07 -15.21 10.04
N TRP A 48 2.92 -15.92 8.92
CA TRP A 48 1.61 -16.23 8.31
C TRP A 48 0.57 -16.79 9.31
N ASN A 49 1.02 -17.61 10.26
CA ASN A 49 0.17 -18.22 11.28
C ASN A 49 0.16 -17.46 12.63
N ASP A 50 0.83 -16.30 12.73
CA ASP A 50 0.80 -15.49 13.94
C ASP A 50 -0.61 -14.93 14.15
N ARG A 51 -1.13 -15.12 15.37
CA ARG A 51 -2.46 -14.63 15.78
C ARG A 51 -2.63 -13.12 15.57
N LYS A 52 -1.55 -12.35 15.59
CA LYS A 52 -1.56 -10.90 15.35
C LYS A 52 -1.91 -10.53 13.91
N PHE A 53 -1.49 -11.35 12.95
CA PHE A 53 -1.51 -11.00 11.52
C PHE A 53 -2.35 -11.92 10.64
N LYS A 54 -2.82 -13.07 11.15
CA LYS A 54 -3.47 -14.11 10.33
C LYS A 54 -4.95 -13.89 9.96
N LYS A 55 -5.60 -12.77 10.31
CA LYS A 55 -7.03 -12.59 10.04
C LYS A 55 -7.26 -12.37 8.54
N SER A 56 -8.34 -12.93 7.97
CA SER A 56 -8.52 -12.98 6.50
C SER A 56 -8.51 -11.61 5.82
N ARG A 57 -9.10 -10.59 6.46
CA ARG A 57 -9.18 -9.20 5.95
C ARG A 57 -8.05 -8.28 6.42
N GLN A 58 -7.09 -8.78 7.20
CA GLN A 58 -5.89 -8.01 7.49
C GLN A 58 -4.99 -7.99 6.23
N PRO A 59 -4.26 -6.89 6.00
CA PRO A 59 -3.19 -6.87 5.01
C PRO A 59 -2.21 -8.01 5.25
N VAL A 60 -1.77 -8.66 4.18
CA VAL A 60 -0.64 -9.58 4.27
C VAL A 60 0.63 -8.80 4.64
N VAL A 61 1.44 -9.35 5.54
CA VAL A 61 2.68 -8.74 6.04
C VAL A 61 3.87 -9.69 5.84
N ASP A 62 5.07 -9.19 6.07
CA ASP A 62 6.34 -9.91 5.92
C ASP A 62 6.57 -10.52 4.54
N VAL A 63 5.98 -9.92 3.51
CA VAL A 63 6.26 -10.25 2.11
C VAL A 63 7.47 -9.47 1.62
N THR A 64 8.34 -10.11 0.85
CA THR A 64 9.43 -9.41 0.17
C THR A 64 8.91 -8.65 -1.06
N TRP A 65 9.71 -7.73 -1.59
CA TRP A 65 9.39 -7.09 -2.87
C TRP A 65 9.22 -8.11 -4.00
N PHE A 66 10.04 -9.18 -4.02
CA PHE A 66 9.93 -10.25 -5.02
C PHE A 66 8.63 -11.05 -4.89
N ASP A 67 8.16 -11.30 -3.66
CA ASP A 67 6.87 -11.93 -3.41
C ASP A 67 5.73 -11.07 -3.93
N ALA A 68 5.77 -9.77 -3.64
CA ALA A 68 4.76 -8.82 -4.09
C ALA A 68 4.70 -8.74 -5.64
N VAL A 69 5.84 -8.69 -6.32
CA VAL A 69 5.91 -8.75 -7.78
C VAL A 69 5.33 -10.06 -8.32
N THR A 70 5.66 -11.19 -7.70
CA THR A 70 5.18 -12.51 -8.13
C THR A 70 3.67 -12.64 -7.95
N TYR A 71 3.13 -12.14 -6.82
CA TYR A 71 1.70 -12.05 -6.58
C TYR A 71 1.00 -11.19 -7.64
N CYS A 72 1.50 -9.98 -7.91
CA CYS A 72 0.92 -9.09 -8.92
C CYS A 72 0.88 -9.76 -10.29
N LYS A 73 1.98 -10.38 -10.72
CA LYS A 73 2.03 -11.11 -12.00
C LYS A 73 1.01 -12.24 -12.05
N TRP A 74 0.90 -13.05 -10.99
CA TRP A 74 -0.10 -14.11 -10.91
C TRP A 74 -1.54 -13.56 -10.98
N ALA A 75 -1.78 -12.40 -10.37
CA ALA A 75 -3.08 -11.73 -10.38
C ALA A 75 -3.36 -10.95 -11.68
N GLY A 76 -2.47 -10.95 -12.66
CA GLY A 76 -2.60 -10.18 -13.91
C GLY A 76 -2.41 -8.66 -13.73
N LYS A 77 -1.62 -8.25 -12.73
CA LYS A 77 -1.35 -6.86 -12.33
C LYS A 77 0.16 -6.57 -12.29
N TRP A 78 0.53 -5.35 -11.90
CA TRP A 78 1.89 -4.92 -11.57
C TRP A 78 1.93 -4.16 -10.25
N LEU A 79 3.14 -3.96 -9.70
CA LEU A 79 3.33 -3.02 -8.58
C LEU A 79 3.31 -1.59 -9.12
N PRO A 80 2.63 -0.65 -8.45
CA PRO A 80 2.65 0.74 -8.88
C PRO A 80 4.07 1.30 -8.80
N THR A 81 4.40 2.19 -9.73
CA THR A 81 5.53 3.10 -9.57
C THR A 81 5.26 4.06 -8.41
N GLU A 82 6.32 4.64 -7.85
CA GLU A 82 6.19 5.64 -6.79
C GLU A 82 5.29 6.82 -7.21
N ALA A 83 5.41 7.24 -8.48
CA ALA A 83 4.60 8.33 -9.04
C ALA A 83 3.11 7.97 -9.16
N GLU A 84 2.79 6.76 -9.62
CA GLU A 84 1.41 6.25 -9.64
C GLU A 84 0.85 6.14 -8.22
N TRP A 85 1.66 5.69 -7.27
CA TRP A 85 1.25 5.57 -5.89
C TRP A 85 0.97 6.94 -5.26
N GLU A 86 1.86 7.93 -5.40
CA GLU A 86 1.65 9.28 -4.88
C GLU A 86 0.43 9.96 -5.53
N LYS A 87 0.28 9.87 -6.86
CA LYS A 87 -0.87 10.46 -7.56
C LYS A 87 -2.19 9.86 -7.08
N ALA A 88 -2.24 8.55 -6.85
CA ALA A 88 -3.42 7.88 -6.31
C ALA A 88 -3.69 8.29 -4.85
N ALA A 89 -2.67 8.27 -4.00
CA ALA A 89 -2.76 8.64 -2.59
C ALA A 89 -3.25 10.09 -2.40
N ARG A 90 -2.87 11.01 -3.29
CA ARG A 90 -3.34 12.41 -3.26
C ARG A 90 -4.83 12.57 -3.60
N GLY A 91 -5.50 11.57 -4.18
CA GLY A 91 -6.94 11.60 -4.39
C GLY A 91 -7.45 12.78 -5.24
N GLY A 92 -6.62 13.31 -6.14
CA GLY A 92 -6.93 14.50 -6.95
C GLY A 92 -6.68 15.84 -6.25
N LEU A 93 -6.30 15.85 -4.97
CA LEU A 93 -5.90 17.05 -4.26
C LEU A 93 -4.49 17.49 -4.67
N SER A 94 -4.32 18.79 -4.89
CA SER A 94 -3.02 19.37 -5.26
C SER A 94 -2.28 19.86 -4.02
N GLN A 95 -1.07 19.35 -3.81
CA GLN A 95 -0.12 19.83 -2.80
C GLN A 95 -0.71 19.91 -1.37
N LYS A 96 -1.50 18.89 -1.01
CA LYS A 96 -1.98 18.67 0.35
C LYS A 96 -1.05 17.73 1.11
N GLU A 97 -1.00 17.92 2.42
CA GLU A 97 -0.13 17.15 3.32
C GLU A 97 -0.58 15.69 3.42
N TYR A 98 -1.90 15.44 3.47
CA TYR A 98 -2.48 14.10 3.57
C TYR A 98 -3.46 13.81 2.42
N PRO A 99 -3.80 12.52 2.17
CA PRO A 99 -4.82 12.12 1.20
C PRO A 99 -6.19 12.81 1.35
N TRP A 100 -6.50 13.31 2.55
CA TRP A 100 -7.76 13.97 2.88
C TRP A 100 -7.63 15.49 3.09
N GLY A 101 -6.48 16.09 2.79
CA GLY A 101 -6.22 17.52 3.01
C GLY A 101 -5.15 17.78 4.07
N ASP A 102 -5.20 18.96 4.69
CA ASP A 102 -4.17 19.43 5.65
C ASP A 102 -4.59 19.23 7.12
N GLU A 103 -5.70 18.52 7.35
CA GLU A 103 -6.17 18.22 8.69
C GLU A 103 -5.34 17.11 9.35
N SER A 104 -5.24 17.20 10.68
CA SER A 104 -4.51 16.23 11.51
C SER A 104 -4.87 14.76 11.17
N PRO A 105 -3.89 13.85 11.13
CA PRO A 105 -4.12 12.43 10.82
C PRO A 105 -4.83 11.66 11.93
N LYS A 106 -5.05 12.28 13.11
CA LYS A 106 -5.64 11.61 14.28
C LYS A 106 -7.04 11.09 13.97
N GLY A 107 -7.20 9.77 14.03
CA GLY A 107 -8.48 9.10 13.75
C GLY A 107 -8.80 8.90 12.26
N ARG A 108 -7.92 9.37 11.36
CA ARG A 108 -8.04 9.18 9.90
C ARG A 108 -7.05 8.15 9.37
N ALA A 109 -5.95 7.94 10.07
CA ALA A 109 -4.98 6.90 9.79
C ALA A 109 -4.62 6.11 11.03
N ASP A 110 -4.22 4.86 10.81
CA ASP A 110 -3.74 3.98 11.86
C ASP A 110 -2.22 4.13 12.04
N VAL A 111 -1.81 5.14 12.80
CA VAL A 111 -0.40 5.51 13.00
C VAL A 111 -0.10 5.70 14.49
N GLY A 112 1.07 5.24 14.94
CA GLY A 112 1.57 5.49 16.29
C GLY A 112 0.87 4.72 17.42
N GLN A 113 -0.03 3.78 17.09
CA GLN A 113 -0.69 2.92 18.08
C GLN A 113 0.15 1.66 18.37
N LYS A 114 0.22 1.25 19.65
CA LYS A 114 0.98 0.05 20.07
C LYS A 114 0.36 -1.29 19.68
N HIS A 115 -0.83 -1.31 19.09
CA HIS A 115 -1.44 -2.41 18.33
C HIS A 115 -2.85 -1.98 17.96
N SER A 116 -3.13 -1.89 16.69
CA SER A 116 -4.40 -1.39 16.18
C SER A 116 -4.97 -2.34 15.12
N VAL A 117 -6.29 -2.48 15.20
CA VAL A 117 -7.10 -3.27 14.28
C VAL A 117 -7.37 -2.37 13.07
N PRO A 118 -7.34 -2.87 11.82
CA PRO A 118 -7.56 -2.03 10.65
C PRO A 118 -8.82 -1.18 10.80
N LEU A 119 -8.69 0.12 10.53
CA LEU A 119 -9.83 1.03 10.45
C LEU A 119 -10.77 0.56 9.32
N ARG A 120 -12.08 0.63 9.60
CA ARG A 120 -13.16 0.10 8.77
C ARG A 120 -13.42 0.95 7.53
#